data_AF-A0A7R9NTP2-F1
#
_entry.id   AF-A0A7R9NTP2-F1
#
_cell.length_a   1.000
_cell.length_b   1.000
_cell.length_c   1.000
_cell.angle_alpha   90.00
_cell.angle_beta   90.00
_cell.angle_gamma   90.00
#
_symmetry.space_group_name_H-M   'P 1'
#
loop_
_entity.id
_entity.type
_entity.pdbx_description
1 polymer ?
#
loop_
_entity_poly.entity_id
_entity_poly.type
_entity_poly.pdbx_seq_one_letter_code
_entity_poly.pdbx_strand_id
1 'polypeptide(L)'
;MASNNYDDDETPLKVRYKVQHGYLVRISMTKSPFKRANLDNWSEELFKIKQCIPRVPVVYRITDLNEEPIEGIFYEQELQKVQQ
;
A
#
# COMPACT_ATOMS: atom_id res chain seq x y z
N MET A 1 -17.40 46.08 -4.36
CA MET A 1 -16.30 45.41 -5.10
C MET A 1 -15.84 44.24 -4.26
N ALA A 2 -15.90 43.04 -4.86
CA ALA A 2 -15.39 41.73 -4.43
C ALA A 2 -15.71 41.23 -2.99
N SER A 3 -16.84 40.53 -2.84
CA SER A 3 -16.97 39.48 -1.82
C SER A 3 -16.20 38.26 -2.33
N ASN A 4 -15.02 37.99 -1.76
CA ASN A 4 -14.38 36.69 -1.95
C ASN A 4 -15.11 35.68 -1.04
N ASN A 5 -16.10 35.00 -1.61
CA ASN A 5 -16.54 33.71 -1.07
C ASN A 5 -15.38 32.74 -1.29
N TYR A 6 -14.58 32.52 -0.26
CA TYR A 6 -13.75 31.32 -0.20
C TYR A 6 -14.72 30.17 0.05
N ASP A 7 -15.18 29.56 -1.04
CA ASP A 7 -15.76 28.23 -1.05
C ASP A 7 -14.66 27.27 -0.56
N ASP A 8 -14.56 27.15 0.76
CA ASP A 8 -13.73 26.20 1.48
C ASP A 8 -14.39 24.82 1.37
N ASP A 9 -14.29 24.23 0.18
CA ASP A 9 -14.51 22.79 -0.01
C ASP A 9 -13.30 22.05 0.57
N GLU A 10 -13.16 22.07 1.90
CA GLU A 10 -12.35 21.08 2.61
C GLU A 10 -13.07 19.74 2.60
N THR A 11 -13.31 19.19 1.40
CA THR A 11 -13.58 17.76 1.30
C THR A 11 -12.29 17.04 1.68
N PRO A 12 -12.29 16.17 2.72
CA PRO A 12 -11.10 15.41 3.06
C PRO A 12 -10.70 14.65 1.81
N LEU A 13 -9.50 14.95 1.28
CA LEU A 13 -8.95 14.35 0.07
C LEU A 13 -9.32 12.87 0.07
N LYS A 14 -10.23 12.47 -0.82
CA LYS A 14 -10.76 11.10 -0.87
C LYS A 14 -9.62 10.19 -1.29
N VAL A 15 -8.84 9.70 -0.33
CA VAL A 15 -7.72 8.80 -0.56
C VAL A 15 -8.28 7.53 -1.19
N ARG A 16 -8.03 7.35 -2.48
CA ARG A 16 -8.41 6.13 -3.19
C ARG A 16 -7.32 5.10 -2.96
N TYR A 17 -7.62 4.08 -2.17
CA TYR A 17 -6.73 2.94 -2.01
C TYR A 17 -6.76 2.08 -3.27
N LYS A 18 -5.60 1.79 -3.85
CA LYS A 18 -5.50 0.85 -4.98
C LYS A 18 -5.78 -0.59 -4.58
N VAL A 19 -5.52 -0.92 -3.31
CA VAL A 19 -5.76 -2.24 -2.73
C VAL A 19 -6.61 -2.08 -1.47
N GLN A 20 -7.67 -2.88 -1.34
CA GLN A 20 -8.55 -2.82 -0.18
C GLN A 20 -8.13 -3.86 0.87
N HIS A 21 -8.64 -3.69 2.09
CA HIS A 21 -8.53 -4.68 3.16
C HIS A 21 -9.00 -6.06 2.69
N GLY A 22 -8.27 -7.10 3.08
CA GLY A 22 -8.61 -8.49 2.80
C GLY A 22 -8.16 -9.04 1.44
N TYR A 23 -7.65 -8.18 0.54
CA TYR A 23 -7.07 -8.63 -0.72
C TYR A 23 -5.69 -9.25 -0.53
N LEU A 24 -5.38 -10.23 -1.39
CA LEU A 24 -4.06 -10.83 -1.47
C LEU A 24 -3.13 -10.01 -2.37
N VAL A 25 -1.92 -9.81 -1.88
CA VAL A 25 -0.85 -9.04 -2.51
C VAL A 25 0.47 -9.79 -2.41
N ARG A 26 1.37 -9.52 -3.37
CA ARG A 26 2.80 -9.82 -3.25
C ARG A 26 3.53 -8.54 -2.87
N ILE A 27 4.59 -8.67 -2.08
CA ILE A 27 5.45 -7.55 -1.74
C ILE A 27 6.68 -7.54 -2.65
N SER A 28 7.18 -6.37 -3.02
CA SER A 28 8.45 -6.29 -3.71
C SER A 28 9.58 -6.67 -2.76
N MET A 29 10.40 -7.66 -3.12
CA MET A 29 11.62 -7.97 -2.39
C MET A 29 12.65 -6.89 -2.72
N THR A 30 12.58 -5.75 -2.03
CA THR A 30 13.55 -4.67 -2.20
C THR A 30 14.90 -5.21 -1.78
N LYS A 31 15.75 -5.49 -2.77
CA LYS A 31 17.08 -6.03 -2.53
C LYS A 31 17.81 -5.02 -1.66
N SER A 32 18.17 -5.45 -0.45
CA SER A 32 19.28 -4.84 0.29
C SER A 32 20.41 -4.58 -0.72
N PRO A 33 21.08 -3.41 -0.70
CA PRO A 33 21.94 -2.90 -1.78
C PRO A 33 23.12 -3.79 -2.19
N PHE A 34 23.26 -4.97 -1.58
CA PHE A 34 24.36 -5.92 -1.74
C PHE A 34 23.99 -7.27 -2.39
N LYS A 35 22.75 -7.52 -2.86
CA LYS A 35 22.38 -8.78 -3.54
C LYS A 35 22.08 -8.60 -5.04
N ARG A 36 22.88 -9.30 -5.87
CA ARG A 36 22.77 -9.38 -7.34
C ARG A 36 21.32 -9.52 -7.85
N ALA A 37 21.00 -8.77 -8.89
CA ALA A 37 19.70 -8.71 -9.54
C ALA A 37 19.36 -9.99 -10.34
N ASN A 38 18.83 -11.03 -9.69
CA ASN A 38 18.04 -12.07 -10.38
C ASN A 38 16.55 -11.69 -10.48
N LEU A 39 15.89 -12.20 -11.52
CA LEU A 39 14.89 -11.55 -12.37
C LEU A 39 13.49 -11.22 -11.81
N ASP A 40 13.10 -11.71 -10.64
CA ASP A 40 11.75 -11.48 -10.10
C ASP A 40 11.84 -10.72 -8.78
N ASN A 41 11.56 -9.42 -8.81
CA ASN A 41 11.62 -8.52 -7.64
C ASN A 41 10.40 -8.66 -6.70
N TRP A 42 9.62 -9.73 -6.79
CA TRP A 42 8.40 -9.96 -6.01
C TRP A 42 8.56 -11.19 -5.12
N SER A 43 7.97 -11.15 -3.94
CA SER A 43 7.90 -12.31 -3.06
C SER A 43 7.12 -13.44 -3.71
N GLU A 44 7.59 -14.67 -3.54
CA GLU A 44 6.80 -15.87 -3.85
C GLU A 44 5.64 -16.04 -2.85
N GLU A 45 5.78 -15.47 -1.66
CA GLU A 45 4.78 -15.47 -0.61
C GLU A 45 3.65 -14.48 -0.87
N LEU A 46 2.43 -14.87 -0.48
CA LEU A 46 1.22 -14.07 -0.56
C LEU A 46 0.88 -13.50 0.81
N PHE A 47 0.52 -12.23 0.82
CA PHE A 47 0.14 -11.50 2.02
C PHE A 47 -1.25 -10.92 1.87
N LYS A 48 -1.94 -10.70 2.97
CA LYS A 48 -3.27 -10.11 3.01
C LYS A 48 -3.20 -8.68 3.55
N ILE A 49 -3.90 -7.74 2.90
CA ILE A 49 -4.00 -6.39 3.44
C ILE A 49 -4.77 -6.41 4.76
N LYS A 50 -4.08 -6.12 5.86
CA LYS A 50 -4.66 -6.01 7.20
C LYS A 50 -5.22 -4.62 7.47
N GLN A 51 -4.54 -3.57 7.02
CA GLN A 51 -4.99 -2.20 7.27
C GLN A 51 -4.49 -1.25 6.19
N CYS A 52 -5.34 -0.36 5.72
CA CYS A 52 -4.97 0.75 4.86
C CYS A 52 -4.88 2.02 5.72
N ILE A 53 -3.75 2.72 5.68
CA ILE A 53 -3.49 3.91 6.48
C ILE A 53 -3.52 5.13 5.53
N PRO A 54 -4.53 6.02 5.66
CA PRO A 54 -4.64 7.23 4.84
C PRO A 54 -3.63 8.28 5.30
N ARG A 55 -2.39 8.13 4.86
CA ARG A 55 -1.34 9.15 5.01
C ARG A 55 -0.83 9.54 3.62
N VAL A 56 -0.03 10.59 3.52
CA VAL A 56 0.61 11.00 2.26
C VAL A 56 2.11 10.73 2.36
N PRO A 57 2.67 9.73 1.64
CA PRO A 57 2.01 8.76 0.76
C PRO A 57 1.36 7.59 1.51
N VAL A 58 0.28 7.04 0.93
CA VAL A 58 -0.54 5.97 1.53
C VAL A 58 0.31 4.75 1.83
N VAL A 59 0.05 4.14 2.99
CA VAL A 59 0.69 2.87 3.35
C VAL A 59 -0.29 1.84 3.85
N TYR A 60 0.19 0.60 3.85
CA TYR A 60 -0.57 -0.56 4.17
C TYR A 60 0.19 -1.41 5.20
N ARG A 61 -0.57 -2.03 6.09
CA ARG A 61 -0.10 -3.13 6.92
C ARG A 61 -0.64 -4.42 6.34
N ILE A 62 0.18 -5.45 6.34
CA ILE A 62 -0.15 -6.75 5.79
C ILE A 62 0.02 -7.84 6.84
N THR A 63 -0.68 -8.96 6.65
CA THR A 63 -0.48 -10.21 7.39
C THR A 63 -0.10 -11.29 6.40
N ASP A 64 0.47 -12.38 6.88
CA ASP A 64 0.59 -13.61 6.10
C ASP A 64 -0.80 -14.28 5.88
N LEU A 65 -0.79 -15.49 5.34
CA LEU A 65 -1.99 -16.31 5.15
C LEU A 65 -2.54 -16.90 6.46
N ASN A 66 -1.73 -16.98 7.52
CA ASN A 66 -2.12 -17.43 8.85
C ASN A 66 -2.61 -16.27 9.75
N GLU A 67 -2.82 -15.08 9.18
CA GLU A 67 -3.22 -13.86 9.89
C GLU A 67 -2.16 -13.31 10.86
N GLU A 68 -0.92 -13.77 10.75
CA GLU A 68 0.22 -13.24 11.49
C GLU A 68 0.64 -11.88 10.90
N PRO A 69 0.67 -10.80 11.70
CA PRO A 69 1.04 -9.48 11.21
C PRO A 69 2.50 -9.44 10.80
N ILE A 70 2.77 -8.95 9.60
CA ILE A 70 4.13 -8.73 9.14
C ILE A 70 4.64 -7.43 9.73
N GLU A 71 5.82 -7.49 10.35
CA GLU A 71 6.50 -6.30 10.85
C GLU A 71 6.90 -5.39 9.69
N GLY A 72 6.33 -4.18 9.66
CA GLY A 72 6.63 -3.18 8.66
C GLY A 72 5.41 -2.41 8.18
N ILE A 73 5.67 -1.46 7.29
CA ILE A 73 4.66 -0.72 6.55
C ILE A 73 5.07 -0.72 5.08
N PHE A 74 4.12 -0.98 4.20
CA PHE A 74 4.38 -1.12 2.78
C PHE A 74 3.71 0.01 2.03
N TYR A 75 4.44 0.60 1.08
CA TYR A 75 3.88 1.59 0.17
C TYR A 75 3.08 0.90 -0.92
N GLU A 76 2.14 1.65 -1.52
CA GLU A 76 1.34 1.13 -2.64
C GLU A 76 2.19 0.59 -3.80
N GLN A 77 3.34 1.22 -4.06
CA GLN A 77 4.27 0.83 -5.12
C GLN A 77 4.99 -0.51 -4.84
N GLU A 78 5.08 -0.90 -3.58
CA GLU A 78 5.71 -2.15 -3.13
C GLU A 78 4.71 -3.31 -3.09
N LEU A 79 3.43 -3.05 -3.40
CA LEU A 79 2.36 -4.03 -3.35
C LEU A 79 1.85 -4.34 -4.75
N GLN A 80 1.91 -5.62 -5.13
CA GLN A 80 1.28 -6.13 -6.32
C GLN A 80 0.02 -6.92 -5.95
N LYS A 81 -1.15 -6.40 -6.32
CA LYS A 81 -2.41 -7.14 -6.19
C LYS A 81 -2.36 -8.39 -7.05
N VAL A 82 -2.68 -9.52 -6.45
CA VAL A 82 -2.86 -10.77 -7.19
C VAL A 82 -4.29 -10.78 -7.72
N GLN A 83 -4.45 -10.80 -9.03
CA GLN A 83 -5.75 -11.05 -9.66
C GLN A 83 -6.06 -12.54 -9.53
N GLN A 84 -7.23 -12.86 -8.98
CA GLN A 84 -7.84 -14.19 -9.10
C GLN A 84 -8.57 -14.28 -10.43
#